data_AF-A0A3D2C489-F1
#
_entry.id   AF-A0A3D2C489-F1
#
_cell.length_a   1.000
_cell.length_b   1.000
_cell.length_c   1.000
_cell.angle_alpha   90.00
_cell.angle_beta   90.00
_cell.angle_gamma   90.00
#
_symmetry.space_group_name_H-M   'P 1'
#
loop_
_entity.id
_entity.type
_entity.pdbx_description
1 polymer ?
#
loop_
_entity_poly.entity_id
_entity_poly.type
_entity_poly.pdbx_seq_one_letter_code
_entity_poly.pdbx_strand_id
1 'polypeptide(L)' 'RPAIATDGGDVSFERFADGVVYLRLSGACGTCPSSVTTLKMGIERLLVEEIPEVESVENTDPLPEG' A
#
# COMPACT_ATOMS: atom_id res chain seq x y z
N ARG A 1 -11.13 24.31 10.30
CA ARG A 1 -11.96 23.10 10.10
C ARG A 1 -11.02 21.93 9.78
N PRO A 2 -10.50 21.17 10.76
CA PRO A 2 -9.66 20.03 10.43
C PRO A 2 -10.44 18.74 10.70
N ALA A 3 -11.14 18.27 9.68
CA ALA A 3 -11.48 16.86 9.60
C ALA A 3 -10.29 16.16 8.92
N ILE A 4 -9.98 14.95 9.35
CA ILE A 4 -9.13 13.99 8.63
C ILE A 4 -7.62 14.19 8.89
N ALA A 5 -7.20 13.91 10.12
CA ALA A 5 -6.04 13.04 10.29
C ALA A 5 -6.58 11.72 10.84
N THR A 6 -5.88 10.63 10.59
CA THR A 6 -6.03 9.32 11.25
C THR A 6 -6.89 8.26 10.52
N ASP A 7 -6.63 8.04 9.24
CA ASP A 7 -6.45 6.65 8.79
C ASP A 7 -4.94 6.39 8.94
N GLY A 8 -4.55 5.78 10.06
CA GLY A 8 -3.17 5.78 10.55
C GLY A 8 -2.21 4.86 9.79
N GLY A 9 -2.34 4.71 8.47
CA GLY A 9 -1.41 3.97 7.61
C GLY A 9 -0.35 4.88 6.99
N ASP A 10 0.93 4.59 7.20
CA ASP A 10 2.05 5.15 6.46
C ASP A 10 2.35 4.28 5.22
N VAL A 11 2.74 4.90 4.12
CA VAL A 11 3.17 4.26 2.87
C VAL A 11 4.53 4.81 2.54
N SER A 12 5.51 3.93 2.47
CA SER A 12 6.87 4.26 2.08
C SER A 12 7.24 3.51 0.79
N PHE A 13 7.65 4.25 -0.24
CA PHE A 13 8.16 3.64 -1.47
C PHE A 13 9.55 3.04 -1.24
N GLU A 14 9.74 1.76 -1.60
CA GLU A 14 11.06 1.11 -1.52
C GLU A 14 11.76 1.07 -2.88
N ARG A 15 11.11 0.52 -3.91
CA ARG A 15 11.69 0.38 -5.25
C ARG A 15 10.63 0.10 -6.31
N PHE A 16 11.03 0.25 -7.57
CA PHE A 16 10.24 -0.16 -8.73
C PHE A 16 11.12 -1.03 -9.64
N ALA A 17 10.64 -2.21 -9.99
CA ALA A 17 11.35 -3.14 -10.87
C ALA A 17 10.36 -4.02 -11.63
N ASP A 18 10.62 -4.26 -12.92
CA ASP A 18 9.82 -5.15 -13.77
C ASP A 18 8.31 -4.85 -13.75
N GLY A 19 7.93 -3.55 -13.76
CA GLY A 19 6.51 -3.15 -13.68
C GLY A 19 5.90 -3.28 -12.28
N VAL A 20 6.65 -3.75 -11.29
CA VAL A 20 6.19 -3.95 -9.91
C VAL A 20 6.70 -2.85 -8.98
N VAL A 21 5.78 -2.16 -8.31
CA VAL A 21 6.08 -1.15 -7.29
C VAL A 21 6.12 -1.81 -5.91
N TYR A 22 7.27 -1.76 -5.25
CA TYR A 22 7.47 -2.28 -3.91
C TYR A 22 7.25 -1.17 -2.88
N LEU A 23 6.24 -1.35 -2.04
CA LEU A 23 5.85 -0.40 -1.00
C LEU A 23 5.90 -1.04 0.38
N ARG A 24 6.47 -0.30 1.33
CA ARG A 24 6.37 -0.59 2.75
C ARG A 24 5.15 0.13 3.33
N LEU A 25 4.11 -0.65 3.60
CA LEU A 25 2.90 -0.18 4.27
C LEU A 25 3.12 -0.33 5.78
N SER A 26 3.09 0.76 6.55
CA SER A 26 3.36 0.78 7.98
C SER A 26 2.33 1.62 8.72
N GLY A 27 1.36 1.04 9.44
CA GLY A 27 0.52 1.87 10.31
C GLY A 27 -0.71 1.22 10.93
N ALA A 28 -1.34 1.99 11.81
CA ALA A 28 -2.23 1.74 12.96
C ALA A 28 -3.37 0.70 12.83
N CYS A 29 -3.55 0.07 11.67
CA CYS A 29 -4.38 -1.13 11.50
C CYS A 29 -3.54 -2.37 11.08
N GLY A 30 -2.22 -2.33 11.26
CA GLY A 30 -1.24 -3.36 10.87
C GLY A 30 -1.39 -4.70 11.57
N THR A 31 -2.40 -4.86 12.42
CA THR A 31 -2.82 -6.13 13.03
C THR A 31 -4.06 -6.74 12.38
N CYS A 32 -4.69 -6.05 11.43
CA CYS A 32 -5.87 -6.54 10.70
C CYS A 32 -5.47 -6.84 9.24
N PRO A 33 -5.27 -8.11 8.86
CA PRO A 33 -4.87 -8.48 7.49
C PRO A 33 -5.87 -8.00 6.41
N SER A 34 -7.13 -7.77 6.79
CA SER A 34 -8.18 -7.23 5.93
C SER A 34 -7.94 -5.77 5.49
N SER A 35 -7.36 -4.94 6.37
CA SER A 35 -7.13 -3.52 6.08
C SER A 35 -5.93 -3.30 5.17
N VAL A 36 -4.86 -4.09 5.36
CA VAL A 36 -3.66 -4.02 4.50
C VAL A 36 -4.00 -4.41 3.06
N THR A 37 -4.80 -5.45 2.88
CA THR A 37 -5.26 -5.91 1.56
C THR A 37 -6.11 -4.85 0.86
N THR A 38 -7.05 -4.23 1.57
CA THR A 38 -7.91 -3.16 1.02
C THR A 38 -7.10 -1.91 0.63
N LEU A 39 -6.14 -1.52 1.48
CA LEU A 39 -5.26 -0.38 1.23
C LEU A 39 -4.35 -0.64 0.01
N LYS A 40 -3.75 -1.83 -0.08
CA LYS A 40 -2.93 -2.27 -1.22
C LYS A 40 -3.72 -2.15 -2.53
N MET A 41 -4.93 -2.70 -2.57
CA MET A 41 -5.78 -2.66 -3.78
C MET A 41 -6.13 -1.22 -4.20
N GLY A 42 -6.38 -0.33 -3.24
CA GLY A 42 -6.63 1.08 -3.52
C GLY A 42 -5.43 1.79 -4.14
N ILE A 43 -4.23 1.55 -3.59
CA ILE A 43 -2.98 2.15 -4.07
C ILE A 43 -2.60 1.59 -5.44
N GLU A 44 -2.72 0.29 -5.65
CA GLU A 44 -2.44 -0.36 -6.94
C GLU A 44 -3.31 0.24 -8.04
N ARG A 45 -4.62 0.35 -7.80
CA ARG A 45 -5.52 0.93 -8.80
C ARG A 45 -5.15 2.36 -9.17
N LEU A 46 -4.82 3.17 -8.17
CA LEU A 46 -4.37 4.56 -8.37
C LEU A 46 -3.07 4.62 -9.17
N LEU A 47 -2.08 3.79 -8.83
CA LEU A 47 -0.79 3.79 -9.50
C LEU A 47 -0.89 3.29 -10.94
N VAL A 48 -1.69 2.26 -11.22
CA VAL A 48 -1.90 1.76 -12.59
C VAL A 48 -2.66 2.79 -13.45
N GLU A 49 -3.60 3.54 -12.86
CA GLU A 49 -4.37 4.58 -13.56
C GLU A 49 -3.52 5.82 -13.88
N GLU A 50 -2.68 6.24 -12.94
CA GLU A 50 -1.80 7.41 -13.11
C GLU A 50 -0.50 7.09 -13.87
N ILE A 51 0.01 5.86 -13.74
CA ILE A 51 1.31 5.42 -14.24
C ILE A 51 1.14 4.11 -15.04
N PRO A 52 1.05 4.17 -16.38
CA PRO A 52 0.81 3.00 -17.22
C PRO A 52 1.99 1.99 -17.23
N GLU A 53 3.15 2.37 -16.69
CA GLU A 53 4.29 1.47 -16.50
C GLU A 53 4.14 0.55 -15.28
N VAL A 54 3.20 0.85 -14.38
CA VAL A 54 2.92 0.02 -13.20
C VAL A 54 1.95 -1.09 -13.60
N GLU A 55 2.38 -2.33 -13.41
CA GLU A 55 1.58 -3.52 -13.63
C GLU A 55 1.01 -4.07 -12.31
N SER A 56 1.73 -3.93 -11.20
CA SER A 56 1.31 -4.45 -9.88
C SER A 56 2.02 -3.74 -8.73
N VAL A 57 1.43 -3.81 -7.54
CA VAL A 57 2.05 -3.32 -6.30
C VAL A 57 2.33 -4.50 -5.37
N GLU A 58 3.47 -4.49 -4.69
CA GLU A 58 3.84 -5.52 -3.70
C GLU A 58 4.21 -4.89 -2.37
N ASN A 59 3.75 -5.51 -1.28
CA ASN A 59 4.09 -5.07 0.06
C ASN A 59 5.37 -5.77 0.53
N THR A 60 6.37 -5.00 0.95
CA THR A 60 7.66 -5.52 1.43
C THR A 60 7.65 -5.88 2.90
N ASP A 61 6.55 -5.59 3.61
CA ASP A 61 6.38 -6.00 5.00
C ASP A 61 5.87 -7.46 5.04
N PRO A 62 6.48 -8.35 5.84
CA PRO A 62 5.92 -9.68 6.03
C PRO A 62 4.54 -9.56 6.69
N LEU A 63 3.49 -9.78 5.91
CA LEU A 63 2.15 -9.99 6.47
C LEU A 63 2.24 -11.12 7.51
N PRO A 64 1.64 -10.97 8.70
CA PRO A 64 1.54 -12.09 9.62
C PRO A 64 0.73 -13.18 8.92
N GLU A 65 1.39 -14.29 8.57
CA GLU A 65 0.72 -15.52 8.15
C GLU A 65 -0.23 -15.91 9.29
N GLY A 66 -1.53 -15.68 9.08
CA GLY A 66 -2.60 -16.12 9.97
C GLY A 66 -2.84 -17.60 9.82
#